data_AF-A0A2N7QFP4-F1
#
_entry.id   AF-A0A2N7QFP4-F1
#
_cell.length_a   1.000
_cell.length_b   1.000
_cell.length_c   1.000
_cell.angle_alpha   90.00
_cell.angle_beta   90.00
_cell.angle_gamma   90.00
#
_symmetry.space_group_name_H-M   'P 1'
#
loop_
_entity.id
_entity.type
_entity.pdbx_description
1 polymer ?
#
loop_
_entity_poly.entity_id
_entity_poly.type
_entity_poly.pdbx_seq_one_letter_code
_entity_poly.pdbx_strand_id
1 'polypeptide(L)'
;KILIDRMTCLENMISYGEPSYMEGKVVGAIAVGADAGGPWTCGYLITTFTSMGAIIPPWGIAYSYKGNKAIWDDKALMDVINIGLLVIKMIKLLKRGEKSQLTYIDNKNLLNEIRSEVLKELKHIKEFENYGRKTISRGNI
;
A
#
# COMPACT_ATOMS: atom_id res chain seq x y z
N LYS A 1 -7.20 -7.79 -9.94
CA LYS A 1 -7.18 -9.05 -10.72
C LYS A 1 -6.36 -8.89 -12.02
N ILE A 2 -6.81 -8.09 -13.00
CA ILE A 2 -6.13 -7.94 -14.32
C ILE A 2 -4.63 -7.61 -14.22
N LEU A 3 -4.22 -6.74 -13.29
CA LEU A 3 -2.80 -6.39 -13.12
C LEU A 3 -1.97 -7.61 -12.66
N ILE A 4 -2.44 -8.30 -11.62
CA ILE A 4 -1.73 -9.46 -11.07
C ILE A 4 -1.65 -10.59 -12.09
N ASP A 5 -2.73 -10.84 -12.83
CA ASP A 5 -2.76 -11.83 -13.92
C ASP A 5 -1.77 -11.51 -15.05
N ARG A 6 -1.41 -10.23 -15.24
CA ARG A 6 -0.38 -9.82 -16.19
C ARG A 6 1.03 -9.89 -15.60
N MET A 7 1.16 -9.85 -14.28
CA MET A 7 2.43 -9.92 -13.56
C MET A 7 2.86 -11.37 -13.25
N THR A 8 1.99 -12.37 -13.41
CA THR A 8 2.35 -13.80 -13.22
C THR A 8 3.44 -14.30 -14.19
N CYS A 9 3.73 -13.56 -15.26
CA CYS A 9 4.94 -13.82 -16.05
C CYS A 9 6.24 -13.68 -15.22
N LEU A 10 6.24 -12.82 -14.21
CA LEU A 10 7.40 -12.59 -13.34
C LEU A 10 7.72 -13.81 -12.48
N GLU A 11 6.70 -14.55 -12.03
CA GLU A 11 6.89 -15.84 -11.34
C GLU A 11 7.58 -16.87 -12.24
N ASN A 12 7.27 -16.85 -13.54
CA ASN A 12 7.80 -17.82 -14.50
C ASN A 12 9.20 -17.49 -15.02
N MET A 13 9.75 -16.30 -14.75
CA MET A 13 11.09 -15.91 -15.23
C MET A 13 12.17 -16.89 -14.78
N ILE A 14 12.03 -17.43 -13.56
CA ILE A 14 12.99 -18.39 -13.00
C ILE A 14 13.08 -19.67 -13.82
N SER A 15 11.98 -20.08 -14.47
CA SER A 15 11.93 -21.24 -15.37
C SER A 15 12.69 -21.02 -16.68
N TYR A 16 12.97 -19.76 -17.03
CA TYR A 16 13.78 -19.36 -18.19
C TYR A 16 15.22 -18.97 -17.81
N GLY A 17 15.63 -19.21 -16.56
CA GLY A 17 16.98 -18.94 -16.09
C GLY A 17 17.26 -17.47 -15.74
N GLU A 18 16.22 -16.63 -15.67
CA GLU A 18 16.33 -15.23 -15.26
C GLU A 18 15.71 -15.00 -13.87
N PRO A 19 16.31 -14.15 -13.01
CA PRO A 19 15.67 -13.78 -11.75
C PRO A 19 14.42 -12.93 -12.03
N SER A 20 13.39 -13.11 -11.21
CA SER A 20 12.19 -12.28 -11.30
C SER A 20 12.52 -10.82 -10.98
N TYR A 21 11.91 -9.88 -11.72
CA TYR A 21 12.07 -8.44 -11.42
C TYR A 21 11.47 -8.01 -10.07
N MET A 22 10.69 -8.88 -9.43
CA MET A 22 10.20 -8.68 -8.06
C MET A 22 11.20 -9.17 -6.99
N GLU A 23 12.24 -9.92 -7.36
CA GLU A 23 13.27 -10.34 -6.42
C GLU A 23 13.94 -9.14 -5.74
N GLY A 24 14.03 -9.22 -4.41
CA GLY A 24 14.62 -8.18 -3.58
C GLY A 24 13.79 -6.89 -3.46
N LYS A 25 12.59 -6.82 -4.07
CA LYS A 25 11.66 -5.71 -3.86
C LYS A 25 10.91 -5.91 -2.55
N VAL A 26 10.72 -4.83 -1.78
CA VAL A 26 9.95 -4.86 -0.54
C VAL A 26 8.52 -4.42 -0.81
N VAL A 27 7.53 -5.21 -0.39
CA VAL A 27 6.11 -4.98 -0.66
C VAL A 27 5.29 -5.06 0.62
N GLY A 28 4.26 -4.20 0.74
CA GLY A 28 3.19 -4.34 1.70
C GLY A 28 1.83 -4.34 0.99
N ALA A 29 0.79 -4.88 1.64
CA ALA A 29 -0.55 -4.96 1.07
C ALA A 29 -1.57 -4.20 1.92
N ILE A 30 -2.35 -3.33 1.28
CA ILE A 30 -3.39 -2.54 1.92
C ILE A 30 -4.73 -2.87 1.24
N ALA A 31 -5.75 -3.19 2.02
CA ALA A 31 -7.10 -3.47 1.52
C ALA A 31 -8.16 -2.66 2.27
N VAL A 32 -9.12 -2.10 1.55
CA VAL A 32 -10.24 -1.38 2.16
C VAL A 32 -11.53 -1.91 1.54
N GLY A 33 -12.50 -2.24 2.39
CA GLY A 33 -13.81 -2.74 1.98
C GLY A 33 -14.89 -2.35 2.98
N ALA A 34 -16.16 -2.57 2.61
CA ALA A 34 -17.29 -2.43 3.54
C ALA A 34 -17.60 -3.74 4.30
N ASP A 35 -17.08 -4.87 3.79
CA ASP A 35 -17.38 -6.22 4.28
C ASP A 35 -16.11 -6.99 4.65
N ALA A 36 -16.32 -8.15 5.27
CA ALA A 36 -15.26 -9.12 5.54
C ALA A 36 -14.54 -9.55 4.24
N GLY A 37 -13.22 -9.79 4.34
CA GLY A 37 -12.39 -10.21 3.21
C GLY A 37 -11.12 -9.39 3.02
N GLY A 38 -10.94 -8.30 3.78
CA GLY A 38 -9.72 -7.50 3.84
C GLY A 38 -8.45 -8.35 4.04
N PRO A 39 -8.34 -9.15 5.12
CA PRO A 39 -7.16 -9.97 5.32
C PRO A 39 -6.98 -11.05 4.26
N TRP A 40 -8.04 -11.55 3.61
CA TRP A 40 -7.91 -12.60 2.58
C TRP A 40 -7.39 -11.99 1.28
N THR A 41 -7.84 -10.77 0.96
CA THR A 41 -7.30 -9.98 -0.14
C THR A 41 -5.83 -9.67 0.09
N CYS A 42 -5.46 -9.19 1.28
CA CYS A 42 -4.06 -8.96 1.64
C CYS A 42 -3.24 -10.26 1.58
N GLY A 43 -3.76 -11.37 2.10
CA GLY A 43 -3.11 -12.68 2.06
C GLY A 43 -2.83 -13.12 0.63
N TYR A 44 -3.83 -13.04 -0.25
CA TYR A 44 -3.65 -13.33 -1.68
C TYR A 44 -2.55 -12.48 -2.32
N LEU A 45 -2.53 -11.16 -2.05
CA LEU A 45 -1.50 -10.27 -2.59
C LEU A 45 -0.11 -10.64 -2.09
N ILE A 46 0.04 -10.84 -0.78
CA ILE A 46 1.31 -11.21 -0.16
C ILE A 46 1.82 -12.54 -0.70
N THR A 47 0.99 -13.59 -0.73
CA THR A 47 1.37 -14.89 -1.30
C THR A 47 1.82 -14.74 -2.75
N THR A 48 1.05 -14.01 -3.56
CA THR A 48 1.37 -13.83 -4.98
C THR A 48 2.71 -13.10 -5.16
N PHE A 49 2.94 -12.00 -4.44
CA PHE A 49 4.20 -11.26 -4.57
C PHE A 49 5.40 -12.01 -4.01
N THR A 50 5.24 -12.79 -2.94
CA THR A 50 6.30 -13.66 -2.44
C THR A 50 6.60 -14.79 -3.43
N SER A 51 5.61 -15.36 -4.12
CA SER A 51 5.86 -16.31 -5.23
C SER A 51 6.65 -15.68 -6.37
N MET A 52 6.55 -14.36 -6.57
CA MET A 52 7.37 -13.62 -7.52
C MET A 52 8.76 -13.23 -6.95
N GLY A 53 9.09 -13.55 -5.70
CA GLY A 53 10.38 -13.23 -5.07
C GLY A 53 10.40 -11.93 -4.23
N ALA A 54 9.26 -11.29 -4.01
CA ALA A 54 9.19 -10.09 -3.18
C ALA A 54 9.37 -10.39 -1.69
N ILE A 55 9.94 -9.43 -0.98
CA ILE A 55 10.20 -9.45 0.46
C ILE A 55 9.07 -8.71 1.18
N ILE A 56 8.53 -9.32 2.23
CA ILE A 56 7.46 -8.73 3.03
C ILE A 56 8.03 -8.31 4.39
N PRO A 57 7.91 -7.04 4.79
CA PRO A 57 8.34 -6.62 6.10
C PRO A 57 7.41 -7.17 7.19
N PRO A 58 7.84 -7.22 8.47
CA PRO A 58 6.93 -7.45 9.59
C PRO A 58 5.74 -6.50 9.51
N TRP A 59 4.55 -6.97 9.92
CA TRP A 59 3.32 -6.17 9.86
C TRP A 59 2.99 -5.63 8.44
N GLY A 60 3.41 -6.33 7.39
CA GLY A 60 3.27 -5.90 5.99
C GLY A 60 1.85 -5.91 5.41
N ILE A 61 0.81 -6.09 6.23
CA ILE A 61 -0.60 -6.03 5.78
C ILE A 61 -1.43 -5.11 6.67
N ALA A 62 -2.32 -4.36 6.05
CA ALA A 62 -3.29 -3.50 6.74
C ALA A 62 -4.63 -3.55 6.02
N TYR A 63 -5.71 -3.55 6.78
CA TYR A 63 -7.04 -3.54 6.20
C TYR A 63 -8.06 -2.81 7.05
N SER A 64 -9.09 -2.25 6.42
CA SER A 64 -10.23 -1.63 7.10
C SER A 64 -11.55 -2.10 6.51
N TYR A 65 -12.54 -2.27 7.39
CA TYR A 65 -13.94 -2.54 7.05
C TYR A 65 -14.80 -1.27 6.99
N LYS A 66 -14.19 -0.08 7.18
CA LYS A 66 -14.91 1.19 7.17
C LYS A 66 -15.10 1.77 5.76
N GLY A 67 -14.74 1.05 4.70
CA GLY A 67 -14.90 1.50 3.31
C GLY A 67 -14.35 2.91 3.08
N ASN A 68 -15.19 3.81 2.58
CA ASN A 68 -14.85 5.22 2.35
C ASN A 68 -14.51 6.02 3.63
N LYS A 69 -14.73 5.46 4.82
CA LYS A 69 -14.36 6.05 6.13
C LYS A 69 -13.12 5.40 6.74
N ALA A 70 -12.33 4.64 5.98
CA ALA A 70 -11.10 3.99 6.46
C ALA A 70 -10.08 4.95 7.10
N ILE A 71 -10.03 6.22 6.69
CA ILE A 71 -9.16 7.25 7.32
C ILE A 71 -9.50 7.51 8.80
N TRP A 72 -10.71 7.15 9.23
CA TRP A 72 -11.22 7.24 10.61
C TRP A 72 -11.18 5.89 11.35
N ASP A 73 -10.49 4.91 10.79
CA ASP A 73 -10.15 3.66 11.45
C ASP A 73 -8.74 3.80 12.04
N ASP A 74 -8.65 4.17 13.32
CA ASP A 74 -7.36 4.43 13.98
C ASP A 74 -6.41 3.24 13.87
N LYS A 75 -6.93 2.02 14.01
CA LYS A 75 -6.13 0.80 13.92
C LYS A 75 -5.58 0.62 12.51
N ALA A 76 -6.46 0.61 11.50
CA ALA A 76 -6.04 0.42 10.12
C ALA A 76 -5.10 1.55 9.63
N LEU A 77 -5.32 2.78 10.10
CA LEU A 77 -4.46 3.91 9.79
C LEU A 77 -3.07 3.74 10.41
N MET A 78 -2.98 3.33 11.68
CA MET A 78 -1.69 3.07 12.33
C MET A 78 -0.95 1.90 11.64
N ASP A 79 -1.67 0.86 11.23
CA ASP A 79 -1.10 -0.27 10.49
C ASP A 79 -0.51 0.18 9.14
N VAL A 80 -1.23 1.01 8.36
CA VAL A 80 -0.72 1.55 7.08
C VAL A 80 0.49 2.46 7.27
N ILE A 81 0.49 3.32 8.30
CA ILE A 81 1.66 4.16 8.63
C ILE A 81 2.86 3.26 8.92
N ASN A 82 2.67 2.19 9.69
CA ASN A 82 3.73 1.23 9.99
C ASN A 82 4.20 0.47 8.75
N ILE A 83 3.32 0.09 7.82
CA ILE A 83 3.73 -0.50 6.54
C ILE A 83 4.71 0.44 5.82
N GLY A 84 4.38 1.72 5.70
CA GLY A 84 5.27 2.71 5.07
C GLY A 84 6.64 2.78 5.75
N LEU A 85 6.66 2.88 7.08
CA LEU A 85 7.91 2.93 7.86
C LEU A 85 8.72 1.64 7.72
N LEU A 86 8.08 0.47 7.82
CA LEU A 86 8.74 -0.83 7.82
C LEU A 86 9.26 -1.22 6.44
N VAL A 87 8.55 -0.84 5.37
CA VAL A 87 9.05 -0.97 3.99
C VAL A 87 10.36 -0.20 3.82
N ILE A 88 10.40 1.08 4.24
CA ILE A 88 11.61 1.90 4.12
C ILE A 88 12.74 1.37 4.98
N LYS A 89 12.47 0.97 6.22
CA LYS A 89 13.48 0.38 7.11
C LYS A 89 14.05 -0.91 6.53
N MET A 90 13.21 -1.78 5.96
CA MET A 90 13.64 -3.02 5.32
C MET A 90 14.51 -2.72 4.09
N ILE A 91 14.13 -1.75 3.25
CA ILE A 91 14.94 -1.33 2.10
C ILE A 91 16.32 -0.82 2.55
N LYS A 92 16.37 -0.01 3.61
CA LYS A 92 17.64 0.51 4.16
C LYS A 92 18.52 -0.61 4.69
N LEU A 93 17.93 -1.57 5.41
CA LEU A 93 18.62 -2.75 5.92
C LEU A 93 19.22 -3.57 4.78
N LEU A 94 18.44 -3.84 3.73
CA LEU A 94 18.88 -4.64 2.58
C LEU A 94 19.94 -3.94 1.72
N LYS A 95 19.78 -2.64 1.45
CA LYS A 95 20.70 -1.92 0.54
C LYS A 95 22.01 -1.48 1.17
N ARG A 96 22.00 -1.14 2.46
CA ARG A 96 23.13 -0.43 3.10
C ARG A 96 23.70 -1.18 4.29
N GLY A 97 23.13 -2.33 4.65
CA GLY A 97 23.46 -3.04 5.89
C GLY A 97 23.18 -2.19 7.13
N GLU A 98 22.32 -1.16 7.01
CA GLU A 98 21.96 -0.29 8.13
C GLU A 98 21.25 -1.14 9.19
N LYS A 99 21.73 -1.09 10.43
CA LYS A 99 21.04 -1.72 11.56
C LYS A 99 19.78 -0.91 11.86
N SER A 100 18.64 -1.40 11.36
CA SER A 100 17.33 -0.82 11.63
C SER A 100 16.43 -1.82 12.33
N GLN A 101 15.76 -1.38 13.39
CA GLN A 101 14.76 -2.20 14.07
C GLN A 101 13.45 -2.20 13.29
N LEU A 102 13.06 -3.38 12.81
CA LEU A 102 11.79 -3.63 12.10
C LEU A 102 10.63 -3.82 13.09
N THR A 103 10.45 -2.84 13.97
CA THR A 103 9.43 -2.86 15.04
C THR A 103 8.25 -1.95 14.68
N TYR A 104 7.07 -2.41 15.08
CA TYR A 104 5.84 -1.62 15.02
C TYR A 104 5.91 -0.46 16.02
N ILE A 105 5.41 0.70 15.61
CA ILE A 105 5.33 1.91 16.42
C ILE A 105 3.85 2.24 16.61
N ASP A 106 3.38 2.22 17.85
CA ASP A 106 2.06 2.74 18.19
C ASP A 106 2.19 4.19 18.69
N ASN A 107 1.90 5.15 17.81
CA ASN A 107 2.06 6.57 18.11
C ASN A 107 0.84 7.38 17.62
N LYS A 108 -0.02 7.73 18.57
CA LYS A 108 -1.25 8.49 18.33
C LYS A 108 -1.02 9.90 17.80
N ASN A 109 0.10 10.54 18.17
CA ASN A 109 0.42 11.89 17.68
C ASN A 109 0.76 11.84 16.19
N LEU A 110 1.63 10.91 15.78
CA LEU A 110 1.97 10.66 14.38
C LEU A 110 0.72 10.30 13.57
N LEU A 111 -0.15 9.43 14.12
CA LEU A 111 -1.41 9.07 13.48
C LEU A 111 -2.28 10.29 13.18
N ASN A 112 -2.44 11.19 14.15
CA ASN A 112 -3.24 12.39 13.98
C ASN A 112 -2.61 13.41 13.03
N GLU A 113 -1.28 13.52 13.03
CA GLU A 113 -0.52 14.35 12.10
C GLU A 113 -0.73 13.88 10.65
N ILE A 114 -0.45 12.60 10.38
CA ILE A 114 -0.63 12.00 9.05
C ILE A 114 -2.09 12.08 8.61
N ARG A 115 -3.06 11.83 9.50
CA ARG A 115 -4.47 12.01 9.18
C ARG A 115 -4.78 13.42 8.71
N SER A 116 -4.28 14.43 9.44
CA SER A 116 -4.51 15.84 9.12
C SER A 116 -3.92 16.20 7.75
N GLU A 117 -2.71 15.73 7.47
CA GLU A 117 -2.02 15.93 6.19
C GLU A 117 -2.80 15.29 5.03
N VAL A 118 -3.14 14.01 5.14
CA VAL A 118 -3.93 13.29 4.11
C VAL A 118 -5.29 13.96 3.88
N LEU A 119 -5.97 14.42 4.93
CA LEU A 119 -7.26 15.11 4.78
C LEU A 119 -7.13 16.47 4.10
N LYS A 120 -6.00 17.18 4.26
CA LYS A 120 -5.73 18.42 3.52
C LYS A 120 -5.49 18.12 2.05
N GLU A 121 -4.66 17.14 1.73
CA GLU A 121 -4.39 16.72 0.35
C GLU A 121 -5.67 16.27 -0.38
N LEU A 122 -6.52 15.48 0.29
CA LEU A 122 -7.80 15.03 -0.26
C LEU A 122 -8.75 16.19 -0.59
N LYS A 123 -8.71 17.30 0.16
CA LYS A 123 -9.50 18.50 -0.17
C LYS A 123 -9.00 19.14 -1.46
N HIS A 124 -7.69 19.31 -1.60
CA HIS A 124 -7.08 19.88 -2.81
C HIS A 124 -7.35 19.03 -4.06
N ILE A 125 -7.31 17.70 -3.94
CA ILE A 125 -7.64 16.79 -5.06
C ILE A 125 -9.11 16.99 -5.48
N LYS A 126 -10.05 17.06 -4.54
CA LYS A 126 -11.46 17.30 -4.84
C LYS A 126 -11.71 18.67 -5.48
N GLU A 127 -10.99 19.69 -5.04
CA GLU A 127 -11.04 21.02 -5.65
C GLU A 127 -10.55 20.99 -7.11
N PHE A 128 -9.46 20.28 -7.38
CA PHE A 128 -8.92 20.10 -8.73
C PHE A 128 -9.87 19.33 -9.66
N GLU A 129 -10.46 18.22 -9.19
CA GLU A 129 -11.46 17.46 -9.95
C GLU A 129 -12.69 18.32 -10.29
N ASN A 130 -13.15 19.14 -9.34
CA ASN A 130 -14.26 20.05 -9.56
C ASN A 130 -13.92 21.18 -10.54
N TYR A 131 -12.66 21.63 -10.57
CA TYR A 131 -12.17 22.58 -11.58
C TYR A 131 -12.20 21.95 -12.98
N GLY A 132 -11.65 20.74 -13.14
CA GLY A 132 -11.66 20.01 -14.41
C GLY A 132 -13.06 19.73 -14.96
N ARG A 133 -14.01 19.37 -14.08
CA ARG A 133 -15.43 19.15 -14.48
C ARG A 133 -16.14 20.42 -14.93
N LYS A 134 -15.86 21.58 -14.31
CA LYS A 134 -16.42 22.88 -14.72
C LYS A 134 -15.96 23.31 -16.12
N THR A 135 -14.74 22.95 -16.51
CA THR A 135 -14.20 23.28 -17.85
C THR A 135 -14.85 22.45 -18.95
N ILE A 136 -15.16 21.17 -18.68
CA ILE A 136 -15.78 20.26 -19.65
C ILE A 136 -17.26 20.61 -19.87
N SER A 137 -17.97 21.08 -18.84
CA SER A 137 -19.40 21.44 -18.95
C SER A 137 -19.69 22.73 -19.75
N ARG A 138 -18.66 23.47 -20.18
CA ARG A 138 -18.81 24.68 -21.02
C ARG A 138 -18.55 24.45 -22.51
N GLY A 139 -18.32 23.21 -22.93
CA GLY A 139 -18.28 22.82 -24.34
C GLY A 139 -19.58 22.14 -24.77
N ASN A 140 -20.69 22.87 -24.85
CA ASN A 140 -21.83 22.45 -25.66
C ASN A 140 -21.77 23.23 -26.98
N ILE A 141 -21.69 22.43 -28.07
CA ILE A 141 -22.31 22.59 -29.40
C ILE A 141 -23.03 23.92 -29.63
#